data_AF-A0A819HKG8-F1
#
_entry.id   AF-A0A819HKG8-F1
#
_cell.length_a   1.000
_cell.length_b   1.000
_cell.length_c   1.000
_cell.angle_alpha   90.00
_cell.angle_beta   90.00
_cell.angle_gamma   90.00
#
_symmetry.space_group_name_H-M   'P 1'
#
loop_
_entity.id
_entity.type
_entity.pdbx_description
1 polymer ?
#
loop_
_entity_poly.entity_id
_entity_poly.type
_entity_poly.pdbx_seq_one_letter_code
_entity_poly.pdbx_strand_id
1 'polypeptide(L)'
;MHFSGNTSGANPQSSLIEVGNTGILYGVTRNGGNTSDDLGVIYRIDTTLNNTFTVVHQFTDITGCHPISSLVFANDLSLFGSTIRCSQFGYGNIFRYNLSNHIFNVIYEFADIANPNSLFLDNDSGLLYGTAGVGSSTFYGSVFTIDVRHEIPSTTFKQLFSFNYGTGAFPSNLILVNNSLYINTQIFGQYGAGTLVKMDRDGENAKLVYAFGRDKALGCCPWGQLVLVADEQQQYLYGTTMGAADCPSTIYRAGLTIMTNQIELVATFNETTVGSAPYDGLIQSVNPSLSFGVTSQGGINNHGTFFRVNVSGDGSLEKLFDFPSDDMFGYQTQGGLVEVGNNVFYGTANLGGKYGFGTVYKITIS
;
A
#
# COMPACT_ATOMS: atom_id res chain seq x y z
N MET A 1 17.83 -2.89 9.80
CA MET A 1 17.35 -3.04 11.19
C MET A 1 16.50 -4.30 11.26
N HIS A 2 16.59 -5.09 12.34
CA HIS A 2 15.81 -6.32 12.50
C HIS A 2 14.77 -6.18 13.59
N PHE A 3 13.59 -6.72 13.32
CA PHE A 3 12.55 -6.91 14.32
C PHE A 3 12.90 -8.12 15.20
N SER A 4 12.41 -8.11 16.44
CA SER A 4 12.65 -9.19 17.42
C SER A 4 11.38 -9.87 17.91
N GLY A 5 10.20 -9.51 17.38
CA GLY A 5 8.89 -10.10 17.68
C GLY A 5 8.31 -9.78 19.05
N ASN A 6 9.15 -9.51 20.05
CA ASN A 6 8.75 -8.96 21.34
C ASN A 6 8.29 -7.49 21.20
N THR A 7 8.64 -6.64 22.16
CA THR A 7 8.31 -5.21 22.22
C THR A 7 8.63 -4.41 20.96
N SER A 8 9.49 -4.90 20.06
CA SER A 8 9.88 -4.20 18.83
C SER A 8 8.91 -4.39 17.65
N GLY A 9 7.96 -5.34 17.72
CA GLY A 9 7.10 -5.71 16.59
C GLY A 9 7.67 -6.84 15.71
N ALA A 10 6.87 -7.32 14.76
CA ALA A 10 7.17 -8.35 13.76
C ALA A 10 6.30 -8.24 12.49
N ASN A 11 6.82 -8.71 11.37
CA ASN A 11 6.17 -8.75 10.07
C ASN A 11 5.69 -7.35 9.61
N PRO A 12 6.62 -6.42 9.34
CA PRO A 12 6.27 -5.14 8.74
C PRO A 12 5.79 -5.39 7.29
N GLN A 13 4.48 -5.28 7.06
CA GLN A 13 3.87 -5.57 5.76
C GLN A 13 3.43 -4.32 4.99
N SER A 14 3.38 -3.16 5.64
CA SER A 14 3.06 -1.90 4.99
C SER A 14 4.31 -1.08 4.70
N SER A 15 4.13 -0.09 3.82
CA SER A 15 5.15 0.87 3.43
C SER A 15 5.38 1.88 4.56
N LEU A 16 6.59 2.43 4.61
CA LEU A 16 6.92 3.53 5.51
C LEU A 16 6.38 4.85 4.97
N ILE A 17 6.10 5.79 5.85
CA ILE A 17 5.81 7.19 5.49
C ILE A 17 6.84 8.12 6.10
N GLU A 18 7.38 9.04 5.31
CA GLU A 18 8.17 10.16 5.82
C GLU A 18 7.26 11.30 6.25
N VAL A 19 7.43 11.77 7.48
CA VAL A 19 6.66 12.89 8.00
C VAL A 19 7.34 14.20 7.62
N GLY A 20 6.69 15.00 6.79
CA GLY A 20 7.06 16.41 6.53
C GLY A 20 8.49 16.65 6.07
N ASN A 21 9.10 15.71 5.33
CA ASN A 21 10.51 15.76 4.90
C ASN A 21 11.51 15.93 6.06
N THR A 22 11.17 15.42 7.24
CA THR A 22 12.00 15.56 8.45
C THR A 22 13.12 14.52 8.55
N GLY A 23 13.15 13.52 7.66
CA GLY A 23 13.96 12.33 7.82
C GLY A 23 13.44 11.37 8.90
N ILE A 24 12.25 11.59 9.45
CA ILE A 24 11.61 10.67 10.40
C ILE A 24 10.57 9.84 9.65
N LEU A 25 10.80 8.54 9.62
CA LEU A 25 9.92 7.55 9.01
C LEU A 25 9.02 6.92 10.07
N TYR A 26 7.77 6.67 9.71
CA TYR A 26 6.83 5.90 10.53
C TYR A 26 6.33 4.68 9.77
N GLY A 27 6.05 3.61 10.51
CA GLY A 27 5.48 2.39 9.97
C GLY A 27 4.73 1.60 11.03
N VAL A 28 4.09 0.53 10.59
CA VAL A 28 3.42 -0.42 11.47
C VAL A 28 3.94 -1.83 11.25
N THR A 29 3.87 -2.65 12.29
CA THR A 29 4.10 -4.10 12.18
C THR A 29 2.79 -4.82 12.42
N ARG A 30 2.49 -5.85 11.61
CA ARG A 30 1.24 -6.61 11.78
C ARG A 30 1.24 -7.42 13.08
N ASN A 31 2.41 -7.90 13.47
CA ASN A 31 2.60 -8.76 14.62
C ASN A 31 3.61 -8.13 15.59
N GLY A 32 3.84 -8.81 16.71
CA GLY A 32 4.70 -8.45 17.82
C GLY A 32 4.09 -7.40 18.76
N GLY A 33 4.90 -6.77 19.59
CA GLY A 33 4.44 -5.80 20.60
C GLY A 33 4.32 -6.41 21.99
N ASN A 34 3.27 -6.05 22.74
CA ASN A 34 3.12 -6.47 24.13
C ASN A 34 3.09 -8.01 24.22
N THR A 35 3.86 -8.55 25.15
CA THR A 35 4.53 -9.86 25.04
C THR A 35 3.63 -11.10 25.07
N SER A 36 2.30 -10.94 25.17
CA SER A 36 1.33 -12.05 25.17
C SER A 36 0.59 -12.24 23.84
N ASP A 37 0.33 -11.17 23.08
CA ASP A 37 -0.82 -11.18 22.15
C ASP A 37 -0.48 -10.90 20.68
N ASP A 38 0.78 -10.57 20.34
CA ASP A 38 1.25 -10.46 18.95
C ASP A 38 0.44 -9.46 18.08
N LEU A 39 0.01 -8.34 18.67
CA LEU A 39 -1.02 -7.44 18.12
C LEU A 39 -0.50 -6.35 17.16
N GLY A 40 0.82 -6.13 17.12
CA GLY A 40 1.47 -5.11 16.30
C GLY A 40 1.92 -3.86 17.06
N VAL A 41 2.73 -3.04 16.41
CA VAL A 41 3.19 -1.73 16.94
C VAL A 41 3.15 -0.64 15.87
N ILE A 42 3.06 0.62 16.31
CA ILE A 42 3.52 1.77 15.51
C ILE A 42 4.96 2.06 15.93
N TYR A 43 5.85 2.18 14.96
CA TYR A 43 7.25 2.52 15.19
C TYR A 43 7.68 3.72 14.36
N ARG A 44 8.79 4.33 14.76
CA ARG A 44 9.49 5.35 14.00
C ARG A 44 10.97 5.02 13.81
N ILE A 45 11.55 5.57 12.74
CA ILE A 45 12.97 5.50 12.43
C ILE A 45 13.47 6.92 12.14
N ASP A 46 14.41 7.39 12.95
CA ASP A 46 15.07 8.68 12.72
C ASP A 46 16.33 8.46 11.85
N THR A 47 16.22 8.81 10.57
CA THR A 47 17.31 8.65 9.60
C THR A 47 18.44 9.64 9.80
N THR A 48 18.20 10.75 10.51
CA THR A 48 19.21 11.76 10.85
C THR A 48 20.04 11.33 12.06
N LEU A 49 19.50 10.41 12.87
CA LEU A 49 20.11 9.91 14.09
C LEU A 49 20.55 8.44 13.94
N ASN A 50 21.33 8.14 12.89
CA ASN A 50 21.85 6.79 12.60
C ASN A 50 20.75 5.70 12.55
N ASN A 51 19.60 6.01 11.95
CA ASN A 51 18.44 5.12 11.85
C ASN A 51 17.91 4.65 13.23
N THR A 52 17.88 5.55 14.22
CA THR A 52 17.40 5.22 15.58
C THR A 52 15.95 4.74 15.53
N PHE A 53 15.72 3.50 15.99
CA PHE A 53 14.40 2.90 16.10
C PHE A 53 13.69 3.31 17.38
N THR A 54 12.39 3.54 17.33
CA THR A 54 11.58 3.66 18.54
C THR A 54 10.17 3.14 18.30
N VAL A 55 9.68 2.28 19.18
CA VAL A 55 8.24 1.96 19.24
C VAL A 55 7.53 3.10 19.94
N VAL A 56 6.52 3.65 19.27
CA VAL A 56 5.77 4.83 19.73
C VAL A 56 4.35 4.49 20.18
N HIS A 57 3.84 3.33 19.77
CA HIS A 57 2.57 2.79 20.25
C HIS A 57 2.57 1.26 20.16
N GLN A 58 2.01 0.59 21.17
CA GLN A 58 1.76 -0.85 21.14
C GLN A 58 0.25 -1.09 21.10
N PHE A 59 -0.20 -1.86 20.13
CA PHE A 59 -1.61 -2.19 20.00
C PHE A 59 -2.06 -3.15 21.11
N THR A 60 -3.35 -3.07 21.43
CA THR A 60 -4.09 -3.85 22.44
C THR A 60 -5.42 -4.26 21.82
N ASP A 61 -6.13 -5.22 22.41
CA ASP A 61 -7.45 -5.63 21.91
C ASP A 61 -8.44 -4.47 21.78
N ILE A 62 -8.32 -3.44 22.64
CA ILE A 62 -9.20 -2.27 22.65
C ILE A 62 -8.82 -1.28 21.54
N THR A 63 -7.54 -1.09 21.28
CA THR A 63 -7.06 -0.17 20.23
C THR A 63 -7.14 -0.75 18.81
N GLY A 64 -7.56 -2.02 18.69
CA GLY A 64 -7.46 -2.81 17.46
C GLY A 64 -6.11 -3.53 17.35
N CYS A 65 -6.03 -4.52 16.47
CA CYS A 65 -4.83 -5.35 16.29
C CYS A 65 -4.59 -5.72 14.83
N HIS A 66 -3.36 -6.17 14.55
CA HIS A 66 -2.89 -6.49 13.20
C HIS A 66 -3.04 -5.32 12.24
N PRO A 67 -2.35 -4.19 12.47
CA PRO A 67 -2.36 -3.09 11.53
C PRO A 67 -1.78 -3.54 10.18
N ILE A 68 -2.41 -3.14 9.08
CA ILE A 68 -2.05 -3.61 7.73
C ILE A 68 -1.87 -2.48 6.71
N SER A 69 -2.56 -1.36 6.87
CA SER A 69 -2.44 -0.26 5.91
C SER A 69 -1.15 0.52 6.10
N SER A 70 -0.66 1.08 5.01
CA SER A 70 0.32 2.17 5.07
C SER A 70 -0.30 3.36 5.80
N LEU A 71 0.51 3.99 6.66
CA LEU A 71 0.08 5.16 7.41
C LEU A 71 -0.07 6.36 6.48
N VAL A 72 -1.08 7.19 6.71
CA VAL A 72 -1.30 8.44 5.98
C VAL A 72 -1.05 9.62 6.92
N PHE A 73 -0.25 10.58 6.47
CA PHE A 73 0.12 11.76 7.25
C PHE A 73 -0.77 12.97 6.91
N ALA A 74 -1.21 13.65 7.96
CA ALA A 74 -2.04 14.85 7.87
C ALA A 74 -1.28 16.09 8.31
N ASN A 75 -1.67 17.24 7.75
CA ASN A 75 -1.08 18.55 8.05
C ASN A 75 -1.15 18.95 9.54
N ASP A 76 -2.06 18.36 10.32
CA ASP A 76 -2.22 18.61 11.75
C ASP A 76 -1.32 17.72 12.63
N LEU A 77 -0.27 17.15 12.04
CA LEU A 77 0.67 16.23 12.68
C LEU A 77 0.01 14.94 13.18
N SER A 78 -1.00 14.44 12.46
CA SER A 78 -1.62 13.15 12.74
C SER A 78 -1.24 12.09 11.72
N LEU A 79 -1.08 10.86 12.18
CA LEU A 79 -1.01 9.67 11.36
C LEU A 79 -2.35 8.94 11.45
N PHE A 80 -2.87 8.54 10.30
CA PHE A 80 -4.04 7.68 10.18
C PHE A 80 -3.63 6.31 9.67
N GLY A 81 -4.27 5.28 10.19
CA GLY A 81 -4.02 3.90 9.78
C GLY A 81 -5.22 3.03 10.12
N SER A 82 -5.10 1.75 9.79
CA SER A 82 -6.16 0.78 10.01
C SER A 82 -5.65 -0.52 10.60
N THR A 83 -6.52 -1.15 11.35
CA THR A 83 -6.37 -2.51 11.89
C THR A 83 -7.43 -3.41 11.27
N ILE A 84 -7.13 -4.71 11.12
CA ILE A 84 -8.08 -5.65 10.49
C ILE A 84 -8.85 -6.51 11.49
N ARG A 85 -8.46 -6.48 12.77
CA ARG A 85 -9.05 -7.32 13.83
C ARG A 85 -9.03 -6.62 15.18
N CYS A 86 -9.60 -7.31 16.16
CA CYS A 86 -9.83 -6.79 17.50
C CYS A 86 -10.70 -5.53 17.43
N SER A 87 -10.63 -4.65 18.43
CA SER A 87 -11.56 -3.54 18.68
C SER A 87 -12.89 -4.01 19.29
N GLN A 88 -13.81 -3.07 19.53
CA GLN A 88 -15.12 -3.31 20.14
C GLN A 88 -15.91 -4.43 19.45
N PHE A 89 -15.86 -4.51 18.12
CA PHE A 89 -16.64 -5.46 17.32
C PHE A 89 -15.81 -6.60 16.73
N GLY A 90 -14.49 -6.59 16.88
CA GLY A 90 -13.60 -7.64 16.38
C GLY A 90 -13.23 -7.55 14.90
N TYR A 91 -13.70 -6.54 14.18
CA TYR A 91 -13.56 -6.40 12.73
C TYR A 91 -12.57 -5.31 12.30
N GLY A 92 -11.77 -4.82 13.25
CA GLY A 92 -10.79 -3.77 13.02
C GLY A 92 -11.39 -2.37 13.04
N ASN A 93 -10.51 -1.39 12.87
CA ASN A 93 -10.83 0.02 13.03
C ASN A 93 -9.98 0.92 12.13
N ILE A 94 -10.37 2.19 12.09
CA ILE A 94 -9.51 3.29 11.67
C ILE A 94 -9.04 4.04 12.92
N PHE A 95 -7.74 4.27 13.01
CA PHE A 95 -7.13 4.98 14.13
C PHE A 95 -6.45 6.28 13.69
N ARG A 96 -6.22 7.13 14.68
CA ARG A 96 -5.44 8.37 14.59
C ARG A 96 -4.38 8.37 15.69
N TYR A 97 -3.13 8.65 15.32
CA TYR A 97 -2.03 8.87 16.26
C TYR A 97 -1.47 10.29 16.07
N ASN A 98 -1.56 11.13 17.09
CA ASN A 98 -1.05 12.50 17.02
C ASN A 98 0.43 12.55 17.42
N LEU A 99 1.26 13.12 16.57
CA LEU A 99 2.72 13.14 16.73
C LEU A 99 3.19 14.15 17.78
N SER A 100 2.42 15.21 18.03
CA SER A 100 2.81 16.28 18.96
C SER A 100 2.58 15.91 20.42
N ASN A 101 1.48 15.20 20.72
CA ASN A 101 1.11 14.84 22.08
C ASN A 101 1.10 13.33 22.34
N HIS A 102 1.43 12.52 21.32
CA HIS A 102 1.49 11.05 21.39
C HIS A 102 0.17 10.37 21.75
N ILE A 103 -0.97 11.05 21.56
CA ILE A 103 -2.30 10.48 21.83
C ILE A 103 -2.73 9.60 20.67
N PHE A 104 -3.14 8.37 20.99
CA PHE A 104 -3.78 7.43 20.09
C PHE A 104 -5.30 7.44 20.30
N ASN A 105 -6.08 7.50 19.22
CA ASN A 105 -7.53 7.41 19.25
C ASN A 105 -8.02 6.44 18.16
N VAL A 106 -8.99 5.61 18.51
CA VAL A 106 -9.82 4.94 17.52
C VAL A 106 -10.87 5.94 17.04
N ILE A 107 -10.92 6.20 15.73
CA ILE A 107 -11.81 7.23 15.15
C ILE A 107 -13.03 6.63 14.45
N TYR A 108 -12.96 5.35 14.07
CA TYR A 108 -14.10 4.61 13.55
C TYR A 108 -13.91 3.11 13.77
N GLU A 109 -14.97 2.42 14.19
CA GLU A 109 -15.00 0.98 14.43
C GLU A 109 -15.94 0.30 13.44
N PHE A 110 -15.46 -0.77 12.79
CA PHE A 110 -16.29 -1.51 11.84
C PHE A 110 -17.19 -2.50 12.58
N ALA A 111 -18.50 -2.41 12.36
CA ALA A 111 -19.50 -3.29 12.98
C ALA A 111 -19.68 -4.64 12.26
N ASP A 112 -19.07 -4.80 11.09
CA ASP A 112 -19.03 -6.03 10.30
C ASP A 112 -17.65 -6.16 9.65
N ILE A 113 -17.31 -7.34 9.14
CA ILE A 113 -15.98 -7.63 8.65
C ILE A 113 -15.63 -6.73 7.46
N ALA A 114 -14.73 -5.79 7.70
CA ALA A 114 -14.35 -4.77 6.74
C ALA A 114 -12.96 -5.00 6.14
N ASN A 115 -11.97 -5.48 6.92
CA ASN A 115 -10.57 -5.59 6.49
C ASN A 115 -10.08 -4.32 5.76
N PRO A 116 -10.03 -3.16 6.44
CA PRO A 116 -9.59 -1.91 5.84
C PRO A 116 -8.12 -1.99 5.41
N ASN A 117 -7.85 -1.88 4.10
CA ASN A 117 -6.53 -2.18 3.52
C ASN A 117 -5.76 -0.94 3.07
N SER A 118 -6.41 0.01 2.40
CA SER A 118 -5.77 1.23 1.89
C SER A 118 -6.50 2.46 2.39
N LEU A 119 -5.73 3.51 2.66
CA LEU A 119 -6.23 4.82 3.07
C LEU A 119 -5.61 5.90 2.18
N PHE A 120 -6.38 6.95 1.90
CA PHE A 120 -5.96 8.15 1.20
C PHE A 120 -6.59 9.37 1.85
N LEU A 121 -5.77 10.34 2.26
CA LEU A 121 -6.27 11.58 2.86
C LEU A 121 -6.19 12.72 1.86
N ASP A 122 -7.36 13.29 1.53
CA ASP A 122 -7.43 14.61 0.91
C ASP A 122 -7.21 15.67 1.99
N ASN A 123 -5.96 16.14 2.13
CA ASN A 123 -5.59 17.11 3.18
C ASN A 123 -6.35 18.44 3.06
N ASP A 124 -6.80 18.82 1.86
CA ASP A 124 -7.53 20.07 1.64
C ASP A 124 -8.96 19.99 2.19
N SER A 125 -9.66 18.87 1.94
CA SER A 125 -11.04 18.68 2.43
C SER A 125 -11.13 18.00 3.80
N GLY A 126 -10.08 17.29 4.24
CA GLY A 126 -10.07 16.53 5.49
C GLY A 126 -10.83 15.21 5.38
N LEU A 127 -11.14 14.79 4.16
CA LEU A 127 -11.80 13.52 3.91
C LEU A 127 -10.75 12.42 3.77
N LEU A 128 -10.80 11.47 4.70
CA LEU A 128 -10.05 10.23 4.64
C LEU A 128 -10.88 9.19 3.89
N TYR A 129 -10.44 8.86 2.68
CA TYR A 129 -10.98 7.79 1.86
C TYR A 129 -10.30 6.47 2.20
N GLY A 130 -11.02 5.36 2.06
CA GLY A 130 -10.42 4.06 2.26
C GLY A 130 -11.16 2.92 1.56
N THR A 131 -10.45 1.80 1.44
CA THR A 131 -11.00 0.54 0.93
C THR A 131 -11.18 -0.47 2.05
N ALA A 132 -12.24 -1.26 1.98
CA ALA A 132 -12.54 -2.34 2.90
C ALA A 132 -12.67 -3.66 2.12
N GLY A 133 -11.76 -4.60 2.37
CA GLY A 133 -11.50 -5.80 1.59
C GLY A 133 -12.14 -7.12 2.08
N VAL A 134 -13.41 -7.16 2.51
CA VAL A 134 -14.26 -8.38 2.71
C VAL A 134 -14.17 -9.07 4.08
N GLY A 135 -15.27 -9.72 4.51
CA GLY A 135 -15.17 -10.91 5.39
C GLY A 135 -16.15 -12.07 5.23
N SER A 136 -16.96 -12.14 4.17
CA SER A 136 -17.68 -13.38 3.86
C SER A 136 -17.97 -13.52 2.37
N SER A 137 -18.37 -14.72 1.94
CA SER A 137 -18.61 -15.11 0.55
C SER A 137 -19.68 -14.30 -0.21
N THR A 138 -20.34 -13.35 0.45
CA THR A 138 -21.34 -12.44 -0.14
C THR A 138 -20.89 -10.99 -0.32
N PHE A 139 -19.72 -10.60 0.20
CA PHE A 139 -19.26 -9.20 0.16
C PHE A 139 -17.96 -9.07 -0.64
N TYR A 140 -17.97 -8.25 -1.69
CA TYR A 140 -16.81 -8.07 -2.59
C TYR A 140 -15.90 -6.91 -2.16
N GLY A 141 -16.31 -6.17 -1.12
CA GLY A 141 -15.60 -5.02 -0.55
C GLY A 141 -16.31 -3.69 -0.79
N SER A 142 -15.81 -2.61 -0.20
CA SER A 142 -16.40 -1.28 -0.34
C SER A 142 -15.35 -0.16 -0.36
N VAL A 143 -15.79 1.01 -0.79
CA VAL A 143 -15.10 2.30 -0.60
C VAL A 143 -15.86 3.10 0.44
N PHE A 144 -15.15 3.76 1.34
CA PHE A 144 -15.74 4.64 2.34
C PHE A 144 -15.00 5.98 2.42
N THR A 145 -15.61 6.94 3.12
CA THR A 145 -14.97 8.19 3.54
C THR A 145 -15.33 8.54 4.98
N ILE A 146 -14.43 9.25 5.67
CA ILE A 146 -14.63 9.84 7.00
C ILE A 146 -14.08 11.28 6.96
N ASP A 147 -14.81 12.24 7.51
CA ASP A 147 -14.27 13.58 7.78
C ASP A 147 -13.49 13.55 9.09
N VAL A 148 -12.16 13.59 8.99
CA VAL A 148 -11.26 13.47 10.16
C VAL A 148 -11.06 14.79 10.91
N ARG A 149 -11.64 15.89 10.40
CA ARG A 149 -11.62 17.21 11.04
C ARG A 149 -12.86 17.43 11.90
N HIS A 150 -13.88 16.60 11.74
CA HIS A 150 -15.06 16.59 12.59
C HIS A 150 -14.69 16.22 14.03
N GLU A 151 -15.36 16.83 15.02
CA GLU A 151 -15.12 16.57 16.45
C GLU A 151 -15.34 15.10 16.81
N ILE A 152 -16.33 14.48 16.17
CA ILE A 152 -16.64 13.05 16.29
C ILE A 152 -16.56 12.44 14.90
N PRO A 153 -15.37 12.01 14.41
CA PRO A 153 -15.22 11.52 13.03
C PRO A 153 -16.14 10.36 12.70
N SER A 154 -16.42 9.48 13.65
CA SER A 154 -17.25 8.29 13.45
C SER A 154 -18.67 8.60 12.93
N THR A 155 -19.26 9.74 13.28
CA THR A 155 -20.59 10.14 12.81
C THR A 155 -20.61 10.61 11.36
N THR A 156 -19.44 10.82 10.76
CA THR A 156 -19.28 11.28 9.37
C THR A 156 -18.98 10.15 8.40
N PHE A 157 -18.82 8.92 8.89
CA PHE A 157 -18.56 7.75 8.06
C PHE A 157 -19.64 7.58 7.00
N LYS A 158 -19.22 7.42 5.75
CA LYS A 158 -20.09 7.08 4.64
C LYS A 158 -19.46 5.97 3.82
N GLN A 159 -20.23 4.90 3.59
CA GLN A 159 -19.91 3.96 2.53
C GLN A 159 -20.31 4.60 1.19
N LEU A 160 -19.34 4.80 0.31
CA LEU A 160 -19.50 5.47 -0.98
C LEU A 160 -19.85 4.48 -2.09
N PHE A 161 -19.29 3.27 -2.03
CA PHE A 161 -19.47 2.28 -3.09
C PHE A 161 -19.36 0.86 -2.56
N SER A 162 -20.18 -0.05 -3.10
CA SER A 162 -20.11 -1.49 -2.84
C SER A 162 -19.68 -2.23 -4.09
N PHE A 163 -18.60 -2.99 -3.99
CA PHE A 163 -18.17 -3.87 -5.07
C PHE A 163 -19.11 -5.08 -5.22
N ASN A 164 -19.10 -5.68 -6.40
CA ASN A 164 -19.79 -6.92 -6.73
C ASN A 164 -18.95 -7.75 -7.71
N TYR A 165 -19.41 -8.95 -8.05
CA TYR A 165 -18.68 -9.84 -8.97
C TYR A 165 -18.25 -9.14 -10.27
N GLY A 166 -19.11 -8.30 -10.86
CA GLY A 166 -18.83 -7.59 -12.11
C GLY A 166 -17.82 -6.46 -11.96
N THR A 167 -17.80 -5.78 -10.80
CA THR A 167 -16.86 -4.69 -10.52
C THR A 167 -15.57 -5.14 -9.86
N GLY A 168 -15.42 -6.44 -9.57
CA GLY A 168 -14.24 -7.02 -8.93
C GLY A 168 -14.37 -7.12 -7.42
N ALA A 169 -13.38 -7.70 -6.74
CA ALA A 169 -13.36 -7.84 -5.28
C ALA A 169 -12.01 -7.57 -4.65
N PHE A 170 -12.05 -7.35 -3.33
CA PHE A 170 -10.89 -7.02 -2.51
C PHE A 170 -10.23 -5.76 -3.06
N PRO A 171 -10.88 -4.59 -2.94
CA PRO A 171 -10.27 -3.34 -3.35
C PRO A 171 -8.95 -3.14 -2.60
N SER A 172 -7.84 -3.21 -3.33
CA SER A 172 -6.48 -3.21 -2.76
C SER A 172 -6.03 -1.81 -2.42
N ASN A 173 -6.15 -0.89 -3.39
CA ASN A 173 -5.61 0.46 -3.31
C ASN A 173 -6.56 1.48 -3.90
N LEU A 174 -6.48 2.71 -3.38
CA LEU A 174 -7.30 3.85 -3.81
C LEU A 174 -6.45 5.10 -3.88
N ILE A 175 -6.69 5.93 -4.89
CA ILE A 175 -6.12 7.27 -5.03
C ILE A 175 -7.18 8.24 -5.54
N LEU A 176 -7.18 9.46 -5.00
CA LEU A 176 -8.02 10.56 -5.49
C LEU A 176 -7.20 11.44 -6.45
N VAL A 177 -7.66 11.57 -7.68
CA VAL A 177 -7.03 12.41 -8.71
C VAL A 177 -8.10 13.19 -9.46
N ASN A 178 -7.95 14.51 -9.56
CA ASN A 178 -8.87 15.39 -10.29
C ASN A 178 -10.35 15.15 -9.92
N ASN A 179 -10.62 15.04 -8.61
CA ASN A 179 -11.96 14.80 -8.05
C ASN A 179 -12.59 13.43 -8.38
N SER A 180 -11.80 12.49 -8.91
CA SER A 180 -12.22 11.11 -9.16
C SER A 180 -11.38 10.14 -8.33
N LEU A 181 -12.03 9.13 -7.77
CA LEU A 181 -11.37 8.01 -7.11
C LEU A 181 -11.04 6.94 -8.15
N TYR A 182 -9.82 6.42 -8.09
CA TYR A 182 -9.35 5.29 -8.88
C TYR A 182 -9.00 4.13 -7.94
N ILE A 183 -9.57 2.96 -8.19
CA ILE A 183 -9.47 1.82 -7.29
C ILE A 183 -9.12 0.56 -8.08
N ASN A 184 -8.08 -0.14 -7.64
CA ASN A 184 -7.80 -1.49 -8.09
C ASN A 184 -8.54 -2.51 -7.22
N THR A 185 -9.05 -3.58 -7.84
CA THR A 185 -9.53 -4.77 -7.15
C THR A 185 -8.63 -5.96 -7.46
N GLN A 186 -8.37 -6.80 -6.47
CA GLN A 186 -7.37 -7.86 -6.59
C GLN A 186 -7.82 -9.03 -7.48
N ILE A 187 -9.09 -9.44 -7.42
CA ILE A 187 -9.64 -10.61 -8.11
C ILE A 187 -11.11 -10.41 -8.50
N PHE A 188 -11.72 -11.44 -9.10
CA PHE A 188 -13.06 -11.37 -9.70
C PHE A 188 -13.14 -10.32 -10.82
N GLY A 189 -14.33 -9.80 -11.12
CA GLY A 189 -14.57 -9.10 -12.38
C GLY A 189 -14.86 -10.08 -13.52
N GLN A 190 -15.21 -9.54 -14.69
CA GLN A 190 -15.66 -10.31 -15.86
C GLN A 190 -14.73 -11.48 -16.24
N TYR A 191 -13.41 -11.32 -16.03
CA TYR A 191 -12.39 -12.32 -16.38
C TYR A 191 -11.66 -12.89 -15.14
N GLY A 192 -12.16 -12.62 -13.94
CA GLY A 192 -11.68 -13.23 -12.70
C GLY A 192 -10.38 -12.66 -12.11
N ALA A 193 -9.70 -11.74 -12.80
CA ALA A 193 -8.36 -11.28 -12.44
C ALA A 193 -8.30 -9.83 -11.91
N GLY A 194 -9.42 -9.29 -11.44
CA GLY A 194 -9.52 -7.94 -10.88
C GLY A 194 -9.87 -6.88 -11.90
N THR A 195 -10.03 -5.65 -11.41
CA THR A 195 -10.51 -4.49 -12.18
C THR A 195 -9.80 -3.21 -11.76
N LEU A 196 -9.76 -2.24 -12.66
CA LEU A 196 -9.56 -0.82 -12.33
C LEU A 196 -10.91 -0.12 -12.49
N VAL A 197 -11.38 0.53 -11.43
CA VAL A 197 -12.65 1.27 -11.39
C VAL A 197 -12.37 2.74 -11.14
N LYS A 198 -13.07 3.62 -11.86
CA LYS A 198 -13.10 5.07 -11.64
C LYS A 198 -14.48 5.46 -11.15
N MET A 199 -14.57 6.33 -10.15
CA MET A 199 -15.82 6.92 -9.67
C MET A 199 -15.59 8.38 -9.26
N ASP A 200 -16.66 9.14 -9.09
CA ASP A 200 -16.56 10.49 -8.53
C ASP A 200 -16.19 10.42 -7.04
N ARG A 201 -15.73 11.54 -6.46
CA ARG A 201 -15.28 11.59 -5.06
C ARG A 201 -16.35 11.17 -4.03
N ASP A 202 -17.61 11.17 -4.42
CA ASP A 202 -18.78 10.79 -3.61
C ASP A 202 -19.21 9.33 -3.85
N GLY A 203 -18.48 8.59 -4.69
CA GLY A 203 -18.78 7.20 -5.06
C GLY A 203 -19.78 7.05 -6.19
N GLU A 204 -20.37 8.14 -6.68
CA GLU A 204 -21.28 8.10 -7.81
C GLU A 204 -20.53 7.87 -9.13
N ASN A 205 -21.28 7.59 -10.19
CA ASN A 205 -20.76 7.43 -11.56
C ASN A 205 -19.62 6.42 -11.69
N ALA A 206 -19.62 5.37 -10.87
CA ALA A 206 -18.64 4.30 -10.93
C ALA A 206 -18.66 3.61 -12.30
N LYS A 207 -17.49 3.58 -12.95
CA LYS A 207 -17.26 3.02 -14.27
C LYS A 207 -16.06 2.10 -14.25
N LEU A 208 -16.20 0.96 -14.90
CA LEU A 208 -15.09 0.05 -15.16
C LEU A 208 -14.13 0.72 -16.15
N VAL A 209 -12.90 1.01 -15.71
CA VAL A 209 -11.82 1.46 -16.60
C VAL A 209 -11.23 0.27 -17.32
N TYR A 210 -10.98 -0.83 -16.62
CA TYR A 210 -10.43 -2.04 -17.21
C TYR A 210 -10.76 -3.29 -16.37
N ALA A 211 -11.02 -4.42 -17.03
CA ALA A 211 -11.09 -5.74 -16.38
C ALA A 211 -9.86 -6.56 -16.80
N PHE A 212 -9.02 -6.87 -15.83
CA PHE A 212 -7.78 -7.63 -16.03
C PHE A 212 -8.08 -9.09 -16.37
N GLY A 213 -7.14 -9.75 -17.06
CA GLY A 213 -7.32 -11.12 -17.57
C GLY A 213 -8.03 -11.23 -18.92
N ARG A 214 -8.60 -10.14 -19.44
CA ARG A 214 -9.15 -10.09 -20.81
C ARG A 214 -8.06 -10.28 -21.87
N ASP A 215 -7.00 -9.49 -21.73
CA ASP A 215 -5.77 -9.62 -22.51
C ASP A 215 -4.66 -9.97 -21.51
N LYS A 216 -4.22 -11.23 -21.54
CA LYS A 216 -3.22 -11.71 -20.59
C LYS A 216 -1.89 -10.94 -20.74
N ALA A 217 -1.58 -10.36 -21.89
CA ALA A 217 -0.36 -9.56 -22.08
C ALA A 217 -0.33 -8.29 -21.21
N LEU A 218 -1.50 -7.79 -20.79
CA LEU A 218 -1.62 -6.63 -19.89
C LEU A 218 -1.54 -7.01 -18.40
N GLY A 219 -1.44 -8.30 -18.10
CA GLY A 219 -1.28 -8.81 -16.74
C GLY A 219 -2.59 -9.03 -15.98
N CYS A 220 -2.45 -9.55 -14.76
CA CYS A 220 -3.55 -10.03 -13.92
C CYS A 220 -3.30 -9.71 -12.45
N CYS A 221 -4.39 -9.54 -11.70
CA CYS A 221 -4.34 -9.32 -10.25
C CYS A 221 -3.61 -8.00 -9.93
N PRO A 222 -4.24 -6.83 -10.16
CA PRO A 222 -3.62 -5.51 -9.99
C PRO A 222 -3.48 -5.14 -8.51
N TRP A 223 -2.61 -5.82 -7.77
CA TRP A 223 -2.51 -5.67 -6.31
C TRP A 223 -1.72 -4.44 -5.89
N GLY A 224 -0.79 -3.97 -6.74
CA GLY A 224 0.07 -2.84 -6.41
C GLY A 224 -0.68 -1.52 -6.31
N GLN A 225 -0.06 -0.57 -5.60
CA GLN A 225 -0.56 0.78 -5.44
C GLN A 225 -0.62 1.49 -6.79
N LEU A 226 -1.63 2.35 -6.91
CA LEU A 226 -1.76 3.26 -8.03
C LEU A 226 -0.94 4.51 -7.73
N VAL A 227 -0.02 4.86 -8.62
CA VAL A 227 0.78 6.08 -8.48
C VAL A 227 0.49 7.02 -9.65
N LEU A 228 0.22 8.28 -9.33
CA LEU A 228 0.05 9.32 -10.34
C LEU A 228 1.43 9.81 -10.76
N VAL A 229 1.76 9.68 -12.04
CA VAL A 229 2.99 10.22 -12.61
C VAL A 229 2.62 11.28 -13.64
N ALA A 230 3.20 12.46 -13.50
CA ALA A 230 3.16 13.49 -14.53
C ALA A 230 4.37 13.32 -15.46
N ASP A 231 4.12 13.19 -16.76
CA ASP A 231 5.14 13.47 -17.77
C ASP A 231 5.03 14.94 -18.22
N GLU A 232 5.92 15.39 -19.11
CA GLU A 232 5.97 16.78 -19.58
C GLU A 232 4.69 17.24 -20.32
N GLN A 233 3.80 16.31 -20.70
CA GLN A 233 2.66 16.57 -21.58
C GLN A 233 1.32 16.20 -20.95
N GLN A 234 1.26 15.18 -20.08
CA GLN A 234 0.06 14.61 -19.48
C GLN A 234 0.31 13.93 -18.13
N GLN A 235 -0.77 13.66 -17.40
CA GLN A 235 -0.76 12.85 -16.20
C GLN A 235 -1.33 11.46 -16.49
N TYR A 236 -0.61 10.44 -16.05
CA TYR A 236 -1.01 9.04 -16.16
C TYR A 236 -1.00 8.38 -14.80
N LEU A 237 -1.98 7.51 -14.59
CA LEU A 237 -2.04 6.63 -13.45
C LEU A 237 -1.32 5.34 -13.78
N TYR A 238 -0.27 5.01 -13.04
CA TYR A 238 0.47 3.76 -13.19
C TYR A 238 0.02 2.78 -12.12
N GLY A 239 -0.04 1.51 -12.48
CA GLY A 239 -0.25 0.41 -11.55
C GLY A 239 0.55 -0.80 -11.96
N THR A 240 0.62 -1.78 -11.07
CA THR A 240 1.30 -3.04 -11.34
C THR A 240 0.35 -4.22 -11.15
N THR A 241 0.66 -5.31 -11.85
CA THR A 241 -0.05 -6.57 -11.72
C THR A 241 0.86 -7.63 -11.15
N MET A 242 0.32 -8.52 -10.32
CA MET A 242 1.09 -9.60 -9.69
C MET A 242 1.39 -10.74 -10.65
N GLY A 243 0.53 -10.92 -11.66
CA GLY A 243 0.57 -12.08 -12.53
C GLY A 243 -0.06 -13.34 -11.90
N ALA A 244 -0.11 -14.40 -12.70
CA ALA A 244 -0.61 -15.74 -12.41
C ALA A 244 0.07 -16.74 -13.37
N ALA A 245 -0.19 -18.05 -13.24
CA ALA A 245 0.49 -19.09 -14.02
C ALA A 245 0.53 -18.85 -15.55
N ASP A 246 -0.51 -18.25 -16.11
CA ASP A 246 -0.58 -17.90 -17.55
C ASP A 246 -0.62 -16.38 -17.81
N CYS A 247 -0.36 -15.56 -16.80
CA CYS A 247 -0.55 -14.12 -16.89
C CYS A 247 0.67 -13.41 -16.29
N PRO A 248 1.46 -12.66 -17.07
CA PRO A 248 2.64 -11.99 -16.55
C PRO A 248 2.31 -10.96 -15.46
N SER A 249 3.28 -10.70 -14.59
CA SER A 249 3.32 -9.45 -13.84
C SER A 249 3.71 -8.32 -14.80
N THR A 250 3.03 -7.17 -14.71
CA THR A 250 3.20 -6.04 -15.64
C THR A 250 3.18 -4.71 -14.90
N ILE A 251 3.68 -3.69 -15.58
CA ILE A 251 3.37 -2.29 -15.30
C ILE A 251 2.41 -1.84 -16.40
N TYR A 252 1.29 -1.25 -16.00
CA TYR A 252 0.36 -0.62 -16.92
C TYR A 252 0.18 0.85 -16.58
N ARG A 253 -0.30 1.63 -17.55
CA ARG A 253 -0.74 3.00 -17.32
C ARG A 253 -2.15 3.26 -17.84
N ALA A 254 -2.82 4.20 -17.20
CA ALA A 254 -4.15 4.67 -17.52
C ALA A 254 -4.18 6.21 -17.51
N GLY A 255 -4.42 6.83 -18.66
CA GLY A 255 -4.76 8.25 -18.75
C GLY A 255 -6.03 8.63 -17.97
N LEU A 256 -6.08 9.87 -17.49
CA LEU A 256 -7.17 10.32 -16.61
C LEU A 256 -8.50 10.61 -17.33
N THR A 257 -8.44 10.79 -18.65
CA THR A 257 -9.58 11.03 -19.55
C THR A 257 -10.13 9.75 -20.21
N ILE A 258 -9.61 8.58 -19.82
CA ILE A 258 -9.88 7.29 -20.46
C ILE A 258 -11.38 6.95 -20.54
N MET A 259 -11.78 6.42 -21.70
CA MET A 259 -13.02 5.68 -21.91
C MET A 259 -12.85 4.21 -21.50
N THR A 260 -13.92 3.56 -21.04
CA THR A 260 -13.90 2.15 -20.58
C THR A 260 -13.11 1.21 -21.51
N ASN A 261 -12.34 0.28 -20.92
CA ASN A 261 -11.51 -0.75 -21.55
C ASN A 261 -10.19 -0.30 -22.19
N GLN A 262 -9.59 0.80 -21.74
CA GLN A 262 -8.26 1.19 -22.21
C GLN A 262 -7.29 1.30 -21.03
N ILE A 263 -6.22 0.53 -21.09
CA ILE A 263 -4.96 0.73 -20.37
C ILE A 263 -3.85 0.41 -21.37
N GLU A 264 -2.65 0.89 -21.11
CA GLU A 264 -1.48 0.65 -21.95
C GLU A 264 -0.46 -0.17 -21.19
N LEU A 265 0.14 -1.15 -21.85
CA LEU A 265 1.29 -1.89 -21.32
C LEU A 265 2.50 -0.96 -21.31
N VAL A 266 3.13 -0.82 -20.17
CA VAL A 266 4.39 -0.07 -20.02
C VAL A 266 5.56 -1.03 -20.04
N ALA A 267 5.48 -2.09 -19.22
CA ALA A 267 6.54 -3.08 -19.13
C ALA A 267 6.01 -4.44 -18.67
N THR A 268 6.70 -5.50 -19.08
CA THR A 268 6.46 -6.87 -18.64
C THR A 268 7.63 -7.34 -17.81
N PHE A 269 7.36 -7.84 -16.61
CA PHE A 269 8.36 -8.42 -15.75
C PHE A 269 8.78 -9.80 -16.26
N ASN A 270 10.06 -10.12 -16.09
CA ASN A 270 10.59 -11.45 -16.32
C ASN A 270 11.32 -11.89 -15.05
N GLU A 271 10.79 -12.96 -14.44
CA GLU A 271 11.24 -13.50 -13.16
C GLU A 271 12.76 -13.78 -13.14
N THR A 272 13.34 -14.16 -14.28
CA THR A 272 14.77 -14.50 -14.39
C THR A 272 15.70 -13.29 -14.58
N THR A 273 15.19 -12.13 -15.03
CA THR A 273 16.02 -10.95 -15.32
C THR A 273 15.80 -9.80 -14.34
N VAL A 274 14.53 -9.43 -14.11
CA VAL A 274 14.12 -8.26 -13.33
C VAL A 274 13.16 -8.61 -12.19
N GLY A 275 12.95 -9.91 -11.94
CA GLY A 275 12.00 -10.39 -10.94
C GLY A 275 10.54 -10.31 -11.39
N SER A 276 9.62 -10.71 -10.52
CA SER A 276 8.17 -10.73 -10.77
C SER A 276 7.36 -10.47 -9.49
N ALA A 277 6.04 -10.29 -9.60
CA ALA A 277 5.15 -10.04 -8.47
C ALA A 277 5.51 -8.76 -7.65
N PRO A 278 5.44 -7.56 -8.26
CA PRO A 278 5.69 -6.28 -7.60
C PRO A 278 4.53 -5.87 -6.65
N TYR A 279 4.50 -6.42 -5.44
CA TYR A 279 3.32 -6.41 -4.56
C TYR A 279 2.78 -5.02 -4.20
N ASP A 280 3.63 -4.09 -3.77
CA ASP A 280 3.20 -2.74 -3.38
C ASP A 280 3.13 -1.78 -4.58
N GLY A 281 3.66 -2.18 -5.73
CA GLY A 281 3.71 -1.37 -6.93
C GLY A 281 4.94 -0.45 -7.03
N LEU A 282 4.70 0.80 -7.42
CA LEU A 282 5.74 1.76 -7.77
C LEU A 282 5.71 2.96 -6.84
N ILE A 283 6.88 3.50 -6.56
CA ILE A 283 7.02 4.87 -6.08
C ILE A 283 7.56 5.77 -7.19
N GLN A 284 7.02 6.99 -7.26
CA GLN A 284 7.57 8.02 -8.12
C GLN A 284 8.82 8.60 -7.45
N SER A 285 9.90 8.72 -8.21
CA SER A 285 11.11 9.38 -7.72
C SER A 285 11.00 10.90 -7.84
N VAL A 286 11.91 11.60 -7.15
CA VAL A 286 12.16 13.04 -7.39
C VAL A 286 12.48 13.34 -8.86
N ASN A 287 13.02 12.38 -9.61
CA ASN A 287 13.09 12.45 -11.07
C ASN A 287 11.74 11.97 -11.66
N PRO A 288 10.95 12.85 -12.29
CA PRO A 288 9.60 12.51 -12.74
C PRO A 288 9.55 11.42 -13.82
N SER A 289 10.65 11.17 -14.54
CA SER A 289 10.72 10.13 -15.57
C SER A 289 10.97 8.73 -15.01
N LEU A 290 11.35 8.62 -13.74
CA LEU A 290 11.74 7.36 -13.12
C LEU A 290 10.79 6.99 -12.00
N SER A 291 10.40 5.72 -12.01
CA SER A 291 9.76 5.08 -10.87
C SER A 291 10.57 3.88 -10.42
N PHE A 292 10.45 3.55 -9.14
CA PHE A 292 11.14 2.44 -8.52
C PHE A 292 10.15 1.51 -7.88
N GLY A 293 10.54 0.25 -7.72
CA GLY A 293 9.74 -0.74 -7.04
C GLY A 293 10.56 -1.93 -6.60
N VAL A 294 9.88 -2.84 -5.92
CA VAL A 294 10.45 -4.11 -5.49
C VAL A 294 9.59 -5.25 -6.02
N THR A 295 10.25 -6.33 -6.44
CA THR A 295 9.58 -7.59 -6.77
C THR A 295 9.65 -8.52 -5.57
N SER A 296 8.61 -9.31 -5.33
CA SER A 296 8.62 -10.31 -4.25
C SER A 296 9.16 -11.68 -4.70
N GLN A 297 9.31 -11.86 -6.01
CA GLN A 297 9.78 -13.08 -6.67
C GLN A 297 10.85 -12.76 -7.71
N GLY A 298 11.55 -13.81 -8.14
CA GLY A 298 12.76 -13.78 -8.95
C GLY A 298 13.99 -13.31 -8.19
N GLY A 299 15.06 -13.03 -8.94
CA GLY A 299 16.37 -12.70 -8.35
C GLY A 299 17.02 -13.89 -7.63
N ILE A 300 18.01 -13.60 -6.78
CA ILE A 300 18.75 -14.63 -6.05
C ILE A 300 17.82 -15.34 -5.05
N ASN A 301 17.74 -16.67 -5.12
CA ASN A 301 16.89 -17.53 -4.28
C ASN A 301 15.39 -17.16 -4.25
N ASN A 302 14.89 -16.51 -5.30
CA ASN A 302 13.50 -16.07 -5.38
C ASN A 302 13.10 -15.06 -4.27
N HIS A 303 14.07 -14.28 -3.75
CA HIS A 303 13.84 -13.30 -2.70
C HIS A 303 13.39 -11.93 -3.22
N GLY A 304 13.31 -11.76 -4.55
CA GLY A 304 12.93 -10.52 -5.17
C GLY A 304 14.10 -9.65 -5.59
N THR A 305 13.77 -8.53 -6.22
CA THR A 305 14.73 -7.57 -6.76
C THR A 305 14.28 -6.15 -6.48
N PHE A 306 15.23 -5.21 -6.44
CA PHE A 306 14.98 -3.79 -6.52
C PHE A 306 15.20 -3.34 -7.96
N PHE A 307 14.20 -2.67 -8.55
CA PHE A 307 14.22 -2.28 -9.95
C PHE A 307 13.85 -0.81 -10.15
N ARG A 308 14.23 -0.30 -11.33
CA ARG A 308 13.83 1.01 -11.86
C ARG A 308 13.10 0.83 -13.19
N VAL A 309 12.13 1.70 -13.45
CA VAL A 309 11.42 1.80 -14.72
C VAL A 309 11.45 3.24 -15.24
N ASN A 310 11.67 3.37 -16.55
CA ASN A 310 11.53 4.64 -17.27
C ASN A 310 10.06 4.86 -17.67
N VAL A 311 9.27 5.45 -16.77
CA VAL A 311 7.80 5.59 -16.93
C VAL A 311 7.42 6.68 -17.94
N SER A 312 8.24 7.70 -18.14
CA SER A 312 7.98 8.74 -19.15
C SER A 312 8.66 8.47 -20.49
N GLY A 313 9.42 7.37 -20.61
CA GLY A 313 10.16 6.99 -21.81
C GLY A 313 9.63 5.72 -22.45
N ASP A 314 10.52 4.78 -22.71
CA ASP A 314 10.27 3.53 -23.43
C ASP A 314 9.74 2.38 -22.53
N GLY A 315 9.53 2.62 -21.25
CA GLY A 315 9.13 1.59 -20.29
C GLY A 315 10.26 0.63 -19.92
N SER A 316 11.54 0.96 -20.20
CA SER A 316 12.66 0.07 -19.90
C SER A 316 12.71 -0.29 -18.42
N LEU A 317 12.72 -1.60 -18.12
CA LEU A 317 12.94 -2.14 -16.78
C LEU A 317 14.41 -2.46 -16.58
N GLU A 318 14.98 -1.98 -15.48
CA GLU A 318 16.35 -2.24 -15.07
C GLU A 318 16.36 -2.82 -13.66
N LYS A 319 16.95 -4.01 -13.52
CA LYS A 319 17.29 -4.55 -12.21
C LYS A 319 18.50 -3.80 -11.66
N LEU A 320 18.35 -3.21 -10.49
CA LEU A 320 19.44 -2.52 -9.80
C LEU A 320 20.14 -3.42 -8.79
N PHE A 321 19.38 -4.29 -8.11
CA PHE A 321 19.93 -5.18 -7.10
C PHE A 321 19.04 -6.42 -6.88
N ASP A 322 19.65 -7.55 -6.54
CA ASP A 322 18.95 -8.74 -6.06
C ASP A 322 18.94 -8.71 -4.52
N PHE A 323 17.79 -8.92 -3.88
CA PHE A 323 17.78 -9.04 -2.42
C PHE A 323 18.60 -10.26 -1.99
N PRO A 324 19.53 -10.11 -1.02
CA PRO A 324 20.51 -11.14 -0.71
C PRO A 324 19.87 -12.32 0.00
N SER A 325 20.60 -13.44 -0.01
CA SER A 325 20.12 -14.73 0.47
C SER A 325 20.27 -14.97 1.96
N ASP A 326 20.83 -14.02 2.71
CA ASP A 326 21.01 -14.22 4.14
C ASP A 326 19.74 -13.86 4.91
N ASP A 327 19.47 -14.63 5.96
CA ASP A 327 18.37 -14.37 6.87
C ASP A 327 18.54 -13.05 7.64
N MET A 328 19.60 -12.28 7.44
CA MET A 328 19.74 -10.96 8.05
C MET A 328 19.01 -9.88 7.26
N PHE A 329 19.00 -9.89 5.92
CA PHE A 329 18.41 -8.79 5.14
C PHE A 329 16.89 -8.80 5.04
N GLY A 330 16.25 -9.95 5.25
CA GLY A 330 14.80 -10.11 5.10
C GLY A 330 14.37 -10.36 3.66
N TYR A 331 13.24 -11.04 3.47
CA TYR A 331 12.70 -11.43 2.15
C TYR A 331 11.17 -11.29 2.09
N GLN A 332 10.59 -11.42 0.89
CA GLN A 332 9.16 -11.16 0.59
C GLN A 332 8.74 -9.71 0.89
N THR A 333 9.37 -8.74 0.24
CA THR A 333 9.02 -7.32 0.38
C THR A 333 7.59 -7.07 -0.13
N GLN A 334 6.64 -7.03 0.80
CA GLN A 334 5.22 -6.73 0.54
C GLN A 334 4.91 -5.26 0.80
N GLY A 335 5.62 -4.62 1.74
CA GLY A 335 5.59 -3.17 1.89
C GLY A 335 6.51 -2.53 0.86
N GLY A 336 6.06 -1.42 0.30
CA GLY A 336 6.83 -0.69 -0.70
C GLY A 336 7.91 0.17 -0.10
N LEU A 337 8.32 1.12 -0.92
CA LEU A 337 9.48 1.96 -0.68
C LEU A 337 9.03 3.35 -0.24
N VAL A 338 9.92 4.06 0.45
CA VAL A 338 9.88 5.51 0.60
C VAL A 338 11.25 6.04 0.20
N GLU A 339 11.27 7.02 -0.70
CA GLU A 339 12.49 7.76 -1.03
C GLU A 339 12.66 8.89 -0.01
N VAL A 340 13.81 8.94 0.68
CA VAL A 340 14.15 9.93 1.69
C VAL A 340 15.38 10.70 1.23
N GLY A 341 15.16 11.92 0.73
CA GLY A 341 16.19 12.66 0.00
C GLY A 341 16.38 12.12 -1.41
N ASN A 342 17.54 12.34 -2.02
CA ASN A 342 17.81 11.88 -3.38
C ASN A 342 18.46 10.50 -3.34
N ASN A 343 17.87 9.52 -4.04
CA ASN A 343 18.46 8.21 -4.29
C ASN A 343 18.67 7.31 -3.05
N VAL A 344 18.01 7.62 -1.94
CA VAL A 344 18.03 6.81 -0.72
C VAL A 344 16.63 6.29 -0.45
N PHE A 345 16.48 4.97 -0.47
CA PHE A 345 15.20 4.30 -0.34
C PHE A 345 15.16 3.49 0.94
N TYR A 346 14.05 3.56 1.66
CA TYR A 346 13.76 2.68 2.78
C TYR A 346 12.57 1.80 2.42
N GLY A 347 12.61 0.55 2.86
CA GLY A 347 11.51 -0.38 2.64
C GLY A 347 11.48 -1.46 3.72
N THR A 348 10.43 -2.27 3.68
CA THR A 348 10.18 -3.32 4.67
C THR A 348 10.24 -4.69 4.02
N ALA A 349 10.81 -5.65 4.75
CA ALA A 349 10.73 -7.07 4.41
C ALA A 349 9.97 -7.78 5.53
N ASN A 350 8.92 -8.51 5.19
CA ASN A 350 8.02 -9.09 6.19
C ASN A 350 8.59 -10.37 6.82
N LEU A 351 9.55 -11.03 6.18
CA LEU A 351 10.23 -12.25 6.63
C LEU A 351 11.74 -12.07 6.65
N GLY A 352 12.45 -13.05 7.21
CA GLY A 352 13.88 -12.99 7.52
C GLY A 352 14.17 -12.03 8.67
N GLY A 353 15.38 -11.47 8.77
CA GLY A 353 15.86 -10.84 9.98
C GLY A 353 16.02 -11.80 11.17
N LYS A 354 16.35 -11.24 12.34
CA LYS A 354 16.53 -12.01 13.57
C LYS A 354 15.24 -12.76 13.90
N TYR A 355 15.31 -14.10 13.93
CA TYR A 355 14.18 -15.02 14.17
C TYR A 355 13.07 -15.01 13.09
N GLY A 356 13.30 -14.41 11.91
CA GLY A 356 12.32 -14.42 10.82
C GLY A 356 11.20 -13.38 10.94
N PHE A 357 11.33 -12.39 11.83
CA PHE A 357 10.31 -11.37 12.10
C PHE A 357 10.32 -10.17 11.14
N GLY A 358 11.17 -10.19 10.12
CA GLY A 358 11.30 -9.13 9.13
C GLY A 358 12.32 -8.05 9.50
N THR A 359 12.49 -7.11 8.57
CA THR A 359 13.46 -6.03 8.64
C THR A 359 12.92 -4.73 8.08
N VAL A 360 13.57 -3.63 8.47
CA VAL A 360 13.62 -2.40 7.66
C VAL A 360 14.99 -2.30 7.03
N TYR A 361 15.03 -2.12 5.72
CA TYR A 361 16.27 -1.96 4.95
C TYR A 361 16.40 -0.55 4.38
N LYS A 362 17.64 -0.20 4.03
CA LYS A 362 18.02 1.04 3.37
C LYS A 362 18.81 0.69 2.11
N ILE A 363 18.44 1.27 0.99
CA ILE A 363 19.15 1.16 -0.29
C ILE A 363 19.62 2.56 -0.67
N THR A 364 20.85 2.67 -1.15
CA THR A 364 21.38 3.93 -1.69
C THR A 364 21.91 3.65 -3.08
N ILE A 365 21.37 4.35 -4.07
CA ILE A 365 21.84 4.25 -5.46
C ILE A 365 22.83 5.39 -5.73
N SER A 366 23.99 5.05 -6.27
CA SER A 366 25.07 5.98 -6.58
C SER A 366 24.94 6.60 -7.96
#